data_AF-A0A7X2LIP8-F1
#
_entry.id   AF-A0A7X2LIP8-F1
#
_cell.length_a   1.000
_cell.length_b   1.000
_cell.length_c   1.000
_cell.angle_alpha   90.00
_cell.angle_beta   90.00
_cell.angle_gamma   90.00
#
_symmetry.space_group_name_H-M   'P 1'
#
loop_
_entity.id
_entity.type
_entity.pdbx_description
1 polymer ?
#
loop_
_entity_poly.entity_id
_entity_poly.type
_entity_poly.pdbx_seq_one_letter_code
_entity_poly.pdbx_strand_id
1 'polypeptide(L)'
;VPPSGQGQWAPFFGQDAYTMTLAARLALQTGATVVLARCERLPAGRGYELFFEALPMPLSDQLEQAVVQINQAMEHTIRQCPTQYLWGYGRYKQPRQEAPAVESATEGGAA
;
A
#
# COMPACT_ATOMS: atom_id res chain seq x y z
N VAL A 1 -1.73 -3.31 -8.45
CA VAL A 1 -0.45 -3.07 -7.76
C VAL A 1 0.13 -1.74 -8.26
N PRO A 2 1.03 -1.07 -7.52
CA PRO A 2 1.66 0.16 -8.01
C PRO A 2 2.49 -0.08 -9.28
N PRO A 3 2.78 0.96 -10.08
CA PRO A 3 3.68 0.88 -11.22
C PRO A 3 5.11 0.43 -10.85
N SER A 4 5.87 -0.01 -11.86
CA SER A 4 7.28 -0.34 -11.69
C SER A 4 8.05 0.85 -11.11
N GLY A 5 8.95 0.61 -10.14
CA GLY A 5 9.70 1.66 -9.42
C GLY A 5 8.96 2.31 -8.23
N GLN A 6 7.64 2.13 -8.11
CA GLN A 6 6.85 2.70 -7.01
C GLN A 6 6.48 1.69 -5.91
N GLY A 7 7.09 0.50 -5.96
CA GLY A 7 6.84 -0.57 -5.01
C GLY A 7 8.06 -1.44 -4.75
N GLN A 8 7.91 -2.34 -3.79
CA GLN A 8 8.89 -3.32 -3.39
C GLN A 8 8.23 -4.69 -3.22
N TRP A 9 8.91 -5.76 -3.60
CA TRP A 9 8.50 -7.11 -3.27
C TRP A 9 8.66 -7.37 -1.78
N ALA A 10 7.57 -7.73 -1.11
CA ALA A 10 7.54 -8.06 0.30
C ALA A 10 6.49 -9.13 0.57
N PRO A 11 6.69 -10.00 1.60
CA PRO A 11 5.72 -11.04 1.94
C PRO A 11 4.35 -10.47 2.30
N PHE A 12 3.29 -11.13 1.85
CA PHE A 12 1.90 -10.86 2.19
C PHE A 12 1.10 -12.18 2.10
N PHE A 13 0.59 -12.67 3.22
CA PHE A 13 -0.09 -13.97 3.36
C PHE A 13 0.71 -15.16 2.76
N GLY A 14 2.02 -15.22 3.06
CA GLY A 14 2.88 -16.33 2.67
C GLY A 14 3.38 -16.32 1.21
N GLN A 15 3.05 -15.29 0.44
CA GLN A 15 3.55 -15.07 -0.91
C GLN A 15 4.05 -13.62 -1.07
N ASP A 16 5.09 -13.41 -1.88
CA ASP A 16 5.55 -12.05 -2.17
C ASP A 16 4.54 -11.28 -3.02
N ALA A 17 4.24 -10.05 -2.59
CA ALA A 17 3.37 -9.10 -3.28
C ALA A 17 4.13 -7.79 -3.54
N TYR A 18 3.97 -7.25 -4.74
CA TYR A 18 4.54 -5.94 -5.08
C TYR A 18 3.77 -4.84 -4.33
N THR A 19 4.42 -4.27 -3.32
CA THR A 19 3.81 -3.46 -2.27
C THR A 19 4.25 -2.01 -2.40
N MET A 20 3.29 -1.09 -2.32
CA MET A 20 3.54 0.34 -2.45
C MET A 20 4.37 0.85 -1.26
N THR A 21 5.42 1.62 -1.54
CA THR A 21 6.34 2.12 -0.49
C THR A 21 5.91 3.46 0.12
N LEU A 22 4.89 4.11 -0.43
CA LEU A 22 4.54 5.50 -0.09
C LEU A 22 4.29 5.70 1.41
N ALA A 23 3.49 4.83 2.04
CA ALA A 23 3.17 4.94 3.46
C ALA A 23 4.42 4.84 4.35
N ALA A 24 5.29 3.87 4.08
CA ALA A 24 6.57 3.73 4.79
C ALA A 24 7.46 4.96 4.59
N ARG A 25 7.63 5.41 3.34
CA ARG A 25 8.45 6.59 3.02
C ARG A 25 7.97 7.85 3.74
N LEU A 26 6.66 8.10 3.74
CA LEU A 26 6.09 9.26 4.43
C LEU A 26 6.35 9.20 5.93
N ALA A 27 6.10 8.05 6.57
CA ALA A 27 6.36 7.87 7.99
C ALA A 27 7.85 8.10 8.33
N LEU A 28 8.76 7.52 7.54
CA LEU A 28 10.21 7.67 7.75
C LEU A 28 10.73 9.08 7.52
N GLN A 29 10.20 9.78 6.51
CA GLN A 29 10.63 11.14 6.20
C GLN A 29 10.14 12.19 7.20
N THR A 30 8.96 11.95 7.80
CA THR A 30 8.27 12.97 8.59
C THR A 30 8.20 12.65 10.08
N GLY A 31 8.43 11.40 10.47
CA GLY A 31 8.15 10.90 11.82
C GLY A 31 6.64 10.78 12.10
N ALA A 32 5.78 10.80 11.07
CA ALA A 32 4.34 10.71 11.25
C ALA A 32 3.93 9.38 11.92
N THR A 33 2.96 9.48 12.83
CA THR A 33 2.34 8.30 13.44
C THR A 33 1.51 7.54 12.40
N VAL A 34 1.77 6.24 12.27
CA VAL A 34 0.99 5.34 11.41
C VAL A 34 -0.20 4.79 12.19
N VAL A 35 -1.40 5.02 11.65
CA VAL A 35 -2.66 4.48 12.19
C VAL A 35 -3.24 3.52 11.17
N LEU A 36 -3.53 2.29 11.60
CA LEU A 36 -4.26 1.31 10.82
C LEU A 36 -5.75 1.62 10.93
N ALA A 37 -6.44 1.63 9.80
CA ALA A 37 -7.87 1.88 9.76
C ALA A 37 -8.57 0.79 8.95
N ARG A 38 -9.69 0.30 9.49
CA ARG A 38 -10.63 -0.56 8.76
C ARG A 38 -12.05 -0.10 8.98
N CYS A 39 -12.89 -0.40 8.01
CA CYS A 39 -14.30 -0.05 8.01
C CYS A 39 -15.11 -1.33 7.79
N GLU A 40 -16.02 -1.62 8.70
CA GLU A 40 -16.95 -2.74 8.56
C GLU A 40 -18.33 -2.23 8.17
N ARG A 41 -18.89 -2.80 7.10
CA ARG A 41 -20.29 -2.60 6.73
C ARG A 41 -21.20 -3.40 7.65
N LEU A 42 -22.17 -2.72 8.24
CA LEU A 42 -23.19 -3.36 9.08
C LEU A 42 -24.30 -3.98 8.22
N PRO A 43 -24.94 -5.07 8.70
CA PRO A 43 -26.04 -5.71 7.98
C PRO A 43 -27.27 -4.81 7.88
N ALA A 44 -28.13 -5.13 6.92
CA ALA A 44 -29.43 -4.46 6.70
C ALA A 44 -29.35 -2.93 6.55
N GLY A 45 -28.25 -2.42 5.99
CA GLY A 45 -28.11 -0.98 5.70
C GLY A 45 -27.94 -0.09 6.93
N ARG A 46 -27.55 -0.66 8.08
CA ARG A 46 -27.37 0.08 9.35
C ARG A 46 -26.13 0.99 9.39
N GLY A 47 -25.41 1.15 8.28
CA GLY A 47 -24.22 1.98 8.18
C GLY A 47 -22.92 1.21 8.34
N TYR A 48 -21.93 1.84 8.96
CA TYR A 48 -20.55 1.36 9.04
C TYR A 48 -19.96 1.58 10.44
N GLU A 49 -19.07 0.69 10.85
CA GLU A 49 -18.22 0.86 12.03
C GLU A 49 -16.77 1.08 11.60
N LEU A 50 -16.15 2.13 12.15
CA LEU A 50 -14.76 2.48 11.89
C LEU A 50 -13.90 2.03 13.07
N PHE A 51 -12.81 1.34 12.75
CA PHE A 51 -11.85 0.86 13.73
C PHE A 51 -10.49 1.46 13.40
N PHE A 52 -9.84 1.99 14.42
CA PHE A 52 -8.51 2.58 14.34
C PHE A 52 -7.61 1.88 15.33
N GLU A 53 -6.45 1.45 14.87
CA GLU A 53 -5.47 0.73 15.66
C GLU A 53 -4.10 1.39 15.46
N ALA A 54 -3.31 1.44 16.53
CA ALA A 54 -1.90 1.80 16.40
C ALA A 54 -1.16 0.69 15.65
N LEU A 55 -0.05 1.04 15.01
CA LEU A 55 0.86 0.02 14.51
C LEU A 55 1.36 -0.85 15.69
N PRO A 56 1.33 -2.21 15.59
CA PRO A 56 1.66 -3.08 16.73
C PRO A 56 3.09 -2.92 17.26
N MET A 57 3.99 -2.49 16.39
CA MET A 57 5.38 -2.21 16.70
C MET A 57 5.82 -0.98 15.91
N PRO A 58 6.82 -0.20 16.37
CA PRO A 58 7.37 0.90 15.59
C PRO A 58 7.88 0.43 14.22
N LEU A 59 7.73 1.29 13.21
CA LEU A 59 8.37 1.03 11.92
C LEU A 59 9.89 1.04 12.07
N SER A 60 10.54 0.14 11.35
CA SER A 60 11.97 0.13 11.15
C SER A 60 12.42 1.35 10.35
N ASP A 61 13.57 1.92 10.69
CA ASP A 61 14.19 3.00 9.92
C ASP A 61 14.68 2.56 8.53
N GLN A 62 14.73 1.25 8.27
CA GLN A 62 15.06 0.67 6.97
C GLN A 62 13.78 0.46 6.16
N LEU A 63 13.71 1.08 4.98
CA LEU A 63 12.51 1.07 4.12
C LEU A 63 12.03 -0.36 3.82
N GLU A 64 12.96 -1.27 3.52
CA GLU A 64 12.67 -2.65 3.17
C GLU A 64 11.92 -3.36 4.31
N GLN A 65 12.36 -3.16 5.55
CA GLN A 65 11.74 -3.75 6.72
C GLN A 65 10.42 -3.04 7.08
N ALA A 66 10.36 -1.72 6.93
CA ALA A 66 9.13 -0.96 7.14
C ALA A 66 8.00 -1.43 6.21
N VAL A 67 8.30 -1.74 4.94
CA VAL A 67 7.33 -2.27 3.98
C VAL A 67 6.82 -3.65 4.42
N VAL A 68 7.71 -4.53 4.92
CA VAL A 68 7.31 -5.84 5.48
C VAL A 68 6.39 -5.65 6.69
N GLN A 69 6.73 -4.75 7.61
CA GLN A 69 5.90 -4.47 8.79
C GLN A 69 4.53 -3.91 8.43
N ILE A 70 4.44 -3.05 7.40
CA ILE A 70 3.15 -2.57 6.88
C ILE A 70 2.32 -3.73 6.33
N ASN A 71 2.93 -4.65 5.57
CA ASN A 71 2.20 -5.83 5.08
C ASN A 71 1.70 -6.70 6.25
N GLN A 72 2.55 -6.98 7.23
CA GLN A 72 2.17 -7.76 8.43
C GLN A 72 1.02 -7.10 9.20
N ALA A 73 1.08 -5.79 9.38
CA ALA A 73 0.01 -5.01 9.99
C ALA A 73 -1.30 -5.10 9.19
N MET A 74 -1.22 -4.98 7.86
CA MET A 74 -2.39 -5.16 6.99
C MET A 74 -2.95 -6.58 7.06
N GLU A 75 -2.12 -7.62 7.10
CA GLU A 75 -2.60 -8.99 7.28
C GLU A 75 -3.33 -9.17 8.62
N HIS A 76 -2.82 -8.57 9.69
CA HIS A 76 -3.49 -8.54 10.99
C HIS A 76 -4.88 -7.88 10.88
N THR A 77 -4.94 -6.66 10.34
CA THR A 77 -6.20 -5.93 10.13
C THR A 77 -7.20 -6.72 9.28
N ILE A 78 -6.73 -7.39 8.22
CA ILE A 78 -7.59 -8.19 7.33
C ILE A 78 -8.13 -9.43 8.05
N ARG A 79 -7.34 -10.11 8.89
CA ARG A 79 -7.77 -11.28 9.65
C ARG A 79 -8.90 -10.98 10.65
N GLN A 80 -9.06 -9.72 11.07
CA GLN A 80 -10.14 -9.31 11.96
C GLN A 80 -11.52 -9.31 11.28
N CYS A 81 -11.59 -9.04 9.96
CA CYS A 81 -12.84 -9.07 9.19
C CYS A 81 -12.60 -9.52 7.73
N PRO A 82 -12.16 -10.78 7.50
CA PRO A 82 -11.68 -11.22 6.20
C PRO A 82 -12.80 -11.29 5.16
N THR A 83 -14.06 -11.42 5.58
CA THR A 83 -15.22 -11.50 4.69
C THR A 83 -15.53 -10.18 3.99
N GLN A 84 -15.02 -9.05 4.48
CA GLN A 84 -15.22 -7.72 3.90
C GLN A 84 -13.99 -7.18 3.17
N TYR A 85 -12.91 -7.96 3.08
CA TYR A 85 -11.74 -7.58 2.28
C TYR A 85 -11.99 -7.82 0.78
N LEU A 86 -11.47 -6.93 -0.06
CA LEU A 86 -11.62 -7.00 -1.52
C LEU A 86 -10.66 -8.03 -2.15
N TRP A 87 -10.91 -9.32 -1.92
CA TRP A 87 -10.09 -10.42 -2.46
C TRP A 87 -10.00 -10.47 -3.98
N GLY A 88 -10.98 -9.91 -4.69
CA GLY A 88 -10.97 -9.79 -6.16
C GLY A 88 -9.89 -8.84 -6.70
N TYR A 89 -9.27 -8.03 -5.84
CA TYR A 89 -8.12 -7.22 -6.24
C TYR A 89 -6.91 -8.13 -6.50
N GLY A 90 -6.35 -8.06 -7.71
CA GLY A 90 -5.16 -8.83 -8.10
C GLY A 90 -3.89 -8.35 -7.38
N ARG A 91 -3.75 -8.65 -6.09
CA ARG A 91 -2.66 -8.22 -5.21
C ARG A 91 -1.29 -8.75 -5.64
N TYR A 92 -1.26 -9.95 -6.24
CA TYR A 92 -0.05 -10.63 -6.73
C TYR A 92 0.23 -10.39 -8.22
N LYS A 93 -0.42 -9.41 -8.85
CA LYS A 93 -0.12 -9.04 -10.23
C LYS A 93 1.27 -8.41 -10.33
N GLN A 94 1.90 -8.58 -11.49
CA GLN A 94 3.12 -7.87 -11.83
C GLN A 94 2.84 -6.36 -11.99
N PRO A 95 3.78 -5.48 -11.60
CA PRO A 95 3.65 -4.05 -11.84
C PRO A 95 3.58 -3.75 -13.34
N ARG A 96 2.72 -2.79 -13.69
CA ARG A 96 2.70 -2.25 -15.06
C ARG A 96 3.95 -1.39 -15.26
N GLN A 97 4.55 -1.48 -16.44
CA GLN A 97 5.53 -0.48 -16.88
C GLN A 97 4.79 0.81 -17.21
N GLU A 98 5.16 1.92 -16.56
CA GLU A 98 4.75 3.24 -17.02
C GLU A 98 5.36 3.45 -18.41
N ALA A 99 4.54 3.92 -19.35
CA ALA A 99 5.07 4.35 -20.63
C ALA A 99 6.05 5.51 -20.36
N PRO A 100 7.20 5.58 -21.05
CA PRO A 100 8.10 6.71 -20.89
C PRO A 100 7.30 8.00 -21.12
N ALA A 101 7.53 8.98 -20.25
CA ALA A 101 6.99 10.32 -20.46
C ALA A 101 7.38 10.72 -21.88
N VAL A 102 6.39 11.06 -22.71
CA VAL A 102 6.65 11.55 -24.06
C VAL A 102 7.50 12.81 -23.88
N GLU A 103 8.80 12.71 -24.18
CA GLU A 103 9.63 13.89 -24.33
C GLU A 103 8.96 14.72 -25.40
N SER A 104 8.38 15.86 -25.01
CA SER A 104 7.95 16.88 -25.95
C SER A 104 9.20 17.33 -26.69
N ALA A 105 9.44 16.73 -27.85
CA ALA A 105 10.38 17.21 -28.84
C ALA A 105 9.99 18.66 -29.13
N THR A 106 10.66 19.59 -28.46
CA THR A 106 10.63 20.99 -28.86
C THR A 106 11.61 21.05 -30.01
N GLU A 107 11.17 20.59 -31.18
CA GLU A 107 11.87 20.83 -32.43
C GLU A 107 11.96 22.34 -32.63
N GLY A 108 13.20 22.80 -32.85
CA GLY A 108 13.48 24.17 -33.19
C GLY A 108 12.80 24.57 -34.50
N GLY A 109 12.09 25.70 -34.47
CA GLY A 109 11.78 26.49 -35.65
C GLY A 109 12.78 27.65 -35.73
N ALA A 110 13.68 27.57 -36.70
CA ALA A 110 14.61 28.61 -37.09
C ALA A 110 13.88 29.82 -37.71
N ALA A 111 14.33 31.03 -37.37
CA ALA A 111 14.67 32.16 -38.26
C ALA A 111 14.82 33.45 -37.43
#